data_AF-A0A2V5KEI7-F1
#
_entry.id   AF-A0A2V5KEI7-F1
#
_cell.length_a   1.000
_cell.length_b   1.000
_cell.length_c   1.000
_cell.angle_alpha   90.00
_cell.angle_beta   90.00
_cell.angle_gamma   90.00
#
_symmetry.space_group_name_H-M   'P 1'
#
loop_
_entity.id
_entity.type
_entity.pdbx_description
1 polymer ?
#
loop_
_entity_poly.entity_id
_entity_poly.type
_entity_poly.pdbx_seq_one_letter_code
_entity_poly.pdbx_strand_id
1 'polypeptide(L)'
;MRFKLRQVNTKLLTILILSFTSAAFSEDVKTVNGKEYKDASITRVDPDGIVVKTKSGITKVYFAELPKEGQERFHYDQQRASAYSAEQAANYGAYQKQQEEAQREREDAASKNYAILAKQEAAKNRTEALQARYDELQRQEDDLLRQVGEAKQPGPAYYGGKNNRTLLHHPNPQKSQLPLL
;
A
#
# COMPACT_ATOMS: atom_id res chain seq x y z
N MET A 1 -18.07 15.34 -31.11
CA MET A 1 -18.46 15.79 -29.76
C MET A 1 -17.31 16.62 -29.20
N ARG A 2 -17.46 17.94 -29.08
CA ARG A 2 -16.38 18.89 -28.72
C ARG A 2 -16.33 19.05 -27.21
N PHE A 3 -15.27 18.59 -26.56
CA PHE A 3 -15.02 18.82 -25.14
C PHE A 3 -14.47 20.23 -24.93
N LYS A 4 -15.28 21.10 -24.30
CA LYS A 4 -14.84 22.41 -23.78
C LYS A 4 -13.94 22.17 -22.56
N LEU A 5 -12.65 22.45 -22.66
CA LEU A 5 -11.82 22.63 -21.47
C LEU A 5 -12.22 23.93 -20.77
N ARG A 6 -12.59 23.81 -19.50
CA ARG A 6 -12.92 24.89 -18.59
C ARG A 6 -11.63 25.68 -18.32
N GLN A 7 -11.58 26.94 -18.76
CA GLN A 7 -10.49 27.85 -18.36
C GLN A 7 -10.51 28.03 -16.85
N VAL A 8 -9.41 27.65 -16.20
CA VAL A 8 -9.05 28.09 -14.86
C VAL A 8 -8.23 29.36 -15.00
N ASN A 9 -8.80 30.47 -14.52
CA ASN A 9 -8.15 31.78 -14.46
C ASN A 9 -7.03 31.75 -13.41
N THR A 10 -5.82 31.41 -13.83
CA THR A 10 -4.61 31.54 -13.01
C THR A 10 -4.23 33.02 -12.93
N LYS A 11 -4.74 33.72 -11.92
CA LYS A 11 -4.16 35.01 -11.52
C LYS A 11 -2.76 34.72 -10.96
N LEU A 12 -1.74 35.02 -11.75
CA LEU A 12 -0.34 35.05 -11.34
C LEU A 12 -0.19 35.93 -10.10
N LEU A 13 -0.04 35.31 -8.94
CA LEU A 13 0.40 35.99 -7.72
C LEU A 13 1.92 35.99 -7.73
N THR A 14 2.51 37.01 -8.36
CA THR A 14 3.96 37.22 -8.39
C THR A 14 4.42 37.66 -7.00
N ILE A 15 4.92 36.72 -6.19
CA ILE A 15 5.59 37.02 -4.92
C ILE A 15 7.02 37.48 -5.26
N LEU A 16 7.21 38.80 -5.32
CA LEU A 16 8.52 39.43 -5.42
C LEU A 16 9.23 39.27 -4.07
N ILE A 17 10.06 38.24 -3.94
CA ILE A 17 10.95 38.05 -2.79
C ILE A 17 12.06 39.09 -2.92
N LEU A 18 11.86 40.23 -2.26
CA LEU A 18 12.93 41.20 -2.03
C LEU A 18 13.89 40.60 -1.01
N SER A 19 14.92 39.91 -1.50
CA SER A 19 16.00 39.37 -0.69
C SER A 19 16.79 40.53 -0.08
N PHE A 20 16.39 41.00 1.10
CA PHE A 20 17.25 41.76 1.98
C PHE A 20 18.38 40.82 2.41
N THR A 21 19.52 40.92 1.72
CA THR A 21 20.79 40.37 2.22
C THR A 21 21.20 41.23 3.42
N SER A 22 20.65 40.95 4.60
CA SER A 22 21.24 41.41 5.85
C SER A 22 22.66 40.83 5.89
N ALA A 23 23.66 41.72 5.94
CA ALA A 23 25.03 41.32 6.25
C ALA A 23 25.00 40.62 7.61
N ALA A 24 25.05 39.29 7.60
CA ALA A 24 25.06 38.49 8.81
C ALA A 24 26.47 38.61 9.39
N PHE A 25 26.64 39.49 10.38
CA PHE A 25 27.83 39.49 11.21
C PHE A 25 27.88 38.14 11.91
N SER A 26 28.94 37.39 11.66
CA SER A 26 29.22 36.15 12.39
C SER A 26 29.76 36.55 13.77
N GLU A 27 29.04 36.20 14.82
CA GLU A 27 29.45 36.46 16.19
C GLU A 27 29.67 35.13 16.92
N ASP A 28 30.55 35.15 17.93
CA ASP A 28 30.75 34.00 18.79
C ASP A 28 29.66 33.99 19.87
N VAL A 29 28.76 33.00 19.82
CA VAL A 29 27.68 32.86 20.80
C VAL A 29 28.15 31.91 21.90
N LYS A 30 28.34 32.44 23.12
CA LYS A 30 28.69 31.67 24.31
C LYS A 30 27.45 31.39 25.15
N THR A 31 27.32 30.14 25.59
CA THR A 31 26.32 29.71 26.58
C THR A 31 26.89 29.73 27.98
N VAL A 32 26.03 29.81 29.00
CA VAL A 32 26.41 29.77 30.42
C VAL A 32 27.12 28.47 30.82
N ASN A 33 26.89 27.39 30.07
CA ASN A 33 27.52 26.08 30.30
C ASN A 33 28.90 25.96 29.64
N GLY A 34 29.44 27.04 29.06
CA GLY A 34 30.75 27.06 28.42
C GLY A 34 30.79 26.53 26.98
N LYS A 35 29.64 26.14 26.41
CA LYS A 35 29.54 25.82 24.98
C LYS A 35 29.59 27.11 24.18
N GLU A 36 30.44 27.14 23.16
CA GLU A 36 30.65 28.28 22.27
C GLU A 36 30.34 27.88 20.82
N TYR A 37 29.54 28.70 20.15
CA TYR A 37 29.25 28.59 18.73
C TYR A 37 30.04 29.67 18.00
N LYS A 38 31.15 29.27 17.37
CA LYS A 38 32.05 30.17 16.64
C LYS A 38 31.53 30.49 15.24
N ASP A 39 31.85 31.69 14.76
CA ASP A 39 31.44 32.18 13.45
C ASP A 39 29.92 32.02 13.22
N ALA A 40 29.12 32.19 14.28
CA ALA A 40 27.70 31.90 14.23
C ALA A 40 26.93 33.08 13.64
N SER A 41 26.15 32.82 12.60
CA SER A 41 25.20 33.79 12.03
C SER A 41 23.80 33.49 12.56
N ILE A 42 23.14 34.50 13.13
CA ILE A 42 21.76 34.35 13.60
C ILE A 42 20.84 34.37 12.39
N THR A 43 20.15 33.27 12.13
CA THR A 43 19.22 33.14 11.00
C THR A 43 17.77 33.41 11.40
N ARG A 44 17.42 33.23 12.67
CA ARG A 44 16.07 33.47 13.20
C ARG A 44 16.12 33.73 14.70
N VAL A 45 15.19 34.54 15.19
CA VAL A 45 14.98 34.77 16.63
C VAL A 45 13.57 34.29 16.96
N ASP A 46 13.47 33.28 17.82
CA ASP A 46 12.22 32.73 18.35
C ASP A 46 12.01 33.27 19.79
N PRO A 47 10.79 33.22 20.36
CA PRO A 47 10.54 33.72 21.73
C PRO A 47 11.37 33.03 22.83
N ASP A 48 11.79 31.80 22.60
CA ASP A 48 12.55 30.96 23.54
C ASP A 48 14.05 30.82 23.19
N GLY A 49 14.52 31.37 22.06
CA GLY A 49 15.93 31.30 21.68
C GLY A 49 16.26 31.82 20.29
N ILE A 50 17.54 31.72 19.92
CA ILE A 50 18.05 32.10 18.59
C ILE A 50 18.40 30.86 17.79
N VAL A 51 18.06 30.87 16.51
CA VAL A 51 18.54 29.87 15.55
C VAL A 51 19.81 30.42 14.93
N VAL A 52 20.90 29.70 15.12
CA VAL A 52 22.21 30.06 14.60
C VAL A 52 22.64 29.07 13.52
N LYS A 53 23.27 29.59 12.48
CA LYS A 53 23.95 28.83 11.44
C LYS A 53 25.44 28.96 11.64
N THR A 54 26.09 27.82 11.79
CA THR A 54 27.54 27.65 11.93
C THR A 54 28.07 26.81 10.77
N LYS A 55 29.39 26.64 10.67
CA LYS A 55 30.03 25.72 9.72
C LYS A 55 29.54 24.26 9.92
N SER A 56 29.19 23.87 11.14
CA SER A 56 28.68 22.54 11.48
C SER A 56 27.18 22.33 11.22
N GLY A 57 26.42 23.39 10.93
CA GLY A 57 24.99 23.29 10.66
C GLY A 57 24.15 24.34 11.38
N ILE A 58 22.84 24.13 11.37
CA ILE A 58 21.83 25.00 11.99
C ILE A 58 21.47 24.41 13.36
N THR A 59 21.51 25.23 14.40
CA THR A 59 21.19 24.82 15.77
C THR A 59 20.42 25.92 16.47
N LYS A 60 19.46 25.54 17.31
CA LYS A 60 18.77 26.47 18.20
C LYS A 60 19.54 26.59 19.52
N VAL A 61 19.78 27.81 19.96
CA VAL A 61 20.37 28.15 21.26
C VAL A 61 19.28 28.84 22.07
N TYR A 62 18.93 28.25 23.21
CA TYR A 62 17.85 28.78 24.04
C TYR A 62 18.30 30.03 24.80
N PHE A 63 17.40 30.99 25.00
CA PHE A 63 17.73 32.20 25.76
C PHE A 63 18.10 31.89 27.21
N ALA A 64 17.48 30.88 27.82
CA ALA A 64 17.84 30.41 29.16
C ALA A 64 19.29 29.91 29.28
N GLU A 65 19.92 29.55 28.15
CA GLU A 65 21.31 29.11 28.09
C GLU A 65 22.28 30.26 27.78
N LEU A 66 21.79 31.46 27.44
CA LEU A 66 22.63 32.63 27.16
C LEU A 66 23.00 33.38 28.45
N PRO A 67 24.17 34.04 28.49
CA PRO A 67 24.51 35.00 29.56
C PRO A 67 23.51 36.16 29.58
N LYS A 68 23.44 36.90 30.69
CA LYS A 68 22.50 38.02 30.88
C LYS A 68 22.58 39.05 29.75
N GLU A 69 23.79 39.40 29.33
CA GLU A 69 24.04 40.32 28.21
C GLU A 69 23.36 39.85 26.91
N GLY A 70 23.38 38.54 26.64
CA GLY A 70 22.70 37.94 25.50
C GLY A 70 21.18 37.95 25.68
N GLN A 71 20.68 37.62 26.86
CA GLN A 71 19.24 37.66 27.17
C GLN A 71 18.67 39.08 27.02
N GLU A 72 19.38 40.09 27.52
CA GLU A 72 18.99 41.51 27.44
C GLU A 72 19.00 42.03 26.00
N ARG A 73 20.02 41.69 25.21
CA ARG A 73 20.14 42.08 23.79
C ARG A 73 18.95 41.61 22.95
N PHE A 74 18.37 40.46 23.29
CA PHE A 74 17.23 39.89 22.57
C PHE A 74 15.89 40.08 23.28
N HIS A 75 15.86 40.89 24.35
CA HIS A 75 14.64 41.18 25.12
C HIS A 75 13.92 39.91 25.59
N TYR A 76 14.68 38.99 26.19
CA TYR A 76 14.15 37.71 26.66
C TYR A 76 13.00 37.90 27.66
N ASP A 77 11.86 37.27 27.38
CA ASP A 77 10.70 37.17 28.26
C ASP A 77 10.44 35.70 28.58
N GLN A 78 10.65 35.33 29.85
CA GLN A 78 10.52 33.96 30.31
C GLN A 78 9.11 33.40 30.15
N GLN A 79 8.06 34.21 30.33
CA GLN A 79 6.68 33.77 30.21
C GLN A 79 6.34 33.48 28.74
N ARG A 80 6.74 34.38 27.83
CA ARG A 80 6.53 34.21 26.39
C ARG A 80 7.32 33.03 25.83
N ALA A 81 8.55 32.83 26.31
CA ALA A 81 9.36 31.67 25.96
C ALA A 81 8.69 30.36 26.38
N SER A 82 8.24 30.28 27.65
CA SER A 82 7.58 29.08 28.15
C SER A 82 6.28 28.76 27.40
N ALA A 83 5.47 29.78 27.09
CA ALA A 83 4.24 29.59 26.32
C ALA A 83 4.55 29.07 24.91
N TYR A 84 5.53 29.66 24.23
CA TYR A 84 5.95 29.24 22.90
C TYR A 84 6.50 27.81 22.89
N SER A 85 7.39 27.45 23.82
CA SER A 85 7.95 26.08 23.86
C SER A 85 6.87 25.03 24.18
N ALA A 86 5.90 25.35 25.04
CA ALA A 86 4.76 24.47 25.32
C ALA A 86 3.88 24.26 24.08
N GLU A 87 3.61 25.32 23.32
CA GLU A 87 2.87 25.24 22.05
C GLU A 87 3.62 24.40 21.01
N GLN A 88 4.92 24.61 20.83
CA GLN A 88 5.74 23.83 19.91
C GLN A 88 5.75 22.34 20.28
N ALA A 89 5.89 22.02 21.58
CA ALA A 89 5.85 20.65 22.06
C ALA A 89 4.48 19.99 21.82
N ALA A 90 3.38 20.72 22.05
CA ALA A 90 2.03 20.25 21.78
C ALA A 90 1.81 19.99 20.27
N ASN A 91 2.25 20.91 19.41
CA ASN A 91 2.14 20.76 17.96
C ASN A 91 2.96 19.58 17.45
N TYR A 92 4.18 19.40 17.95
CA TYR A 92 5.00 18.23 17.61
C TYR A 92 4.34 16.93 18.08
N GLY A 93 3.84 16.90 19.31
CA GLY A 93 3.12 15.73 19.84
C GLY A 93 1.87 15.38 19.05
N ALA A 94 1.09 16.38 18.62
CA ALA A 94 -0.08 16.18 17.76
C ALA A 94 0.32 15.64 16.38
N TYR A 95 1.38 16.17 15.78
CA TYR A 95 1.90 15.69 14.50
C TYR A 95 2.38 14.23 14.58
N GLN A 96 3.10 13.86 15.65
CA GLN A 96 3.54 12.47 15.85
C GLN A 96 2.35 11.52 15.99
N LYS A 97 1.34 11.87 16.80
CA LYS A 97 0.13 11.07 16.94
C LYS A 97 -0.60 10.90 15.61
N GLN A 98 -0.73 11.97 14.83
CA GLN A 98 -1.36 11.91 13.52
C GLN A 98 -0.60 10.98 12.55
N GLN A 99 0.73 11.00 12.58
CA GLN A 99 1.55 10.10 11.77
C GLN A 99 1.40 8.64 12.20
N GLU A 100 1.38 8.37 13.51
CA GLU A 100 1.18 7.03 14.05
C GLU A 100 -0.21 6.48 13.70
N GLU A 101 -1.27 7.28 13.86
CA GLU A 101 -2.64 6.91 13.47
C GLU A 101 -2.72 6.63 11.96
N ALA A 102 -2.17 7.51 11.12
CA ALA A 102 -2.14 7.31 9.68
C ALA A 102 -1.35 6.05 9.28
N GLN A 103 -0.28 5.72 10.00
CA GLN A 103 0.46 4.49 9.78
C GLN A 103 -0.36 3.25 10.16
N ARG A 104 -1.01 3.27 11.33
CA ARG A 104 -1.91 2.19 11.76
C ARG A 104 -3.05 1.98 10.76
N GLU A 105 -3.69 3.05 10.29
CA GLU A 105 -4.74 2.97 9.27
C GLU A 105 -4.23 2.36 7.96
N ARG A 106 -3.00 2.70 7.54
CA ARG A 106 -2.38 2.10 6.35
C ARG A 106 -2.07 0.62 6.53
N GLU A 107 -1.58 0.21 7.70
CA GLU A 107 -1.31 -1.19 8.03
C GLU A 107 -2.61 -2.01 8.07
N ASP A 108 -3.68 -1.45 8.67
CA ASP A 108 -5.01 -2.04 8.68
C ASP A 108 -5.61 -2.14 7.27
N ALA A 109 -5.44 -1.12 6.44
CA ALA A 109 -5.89 -1.15 5.04
C ALA A 109 -5.10 -2.19 4.22
N ALA A 110 -3.78 -2.28 4.43
CA ALA A 110 -2.92 -3.25 3.77
C ALA A 110 -3.27 -4.69 4.15
N SER A 111 -3.50 -4.95 5.44
CA SER A 111 -3.90 -6.29 5.92
C SER A 111 -5.27 -6.71 5.37
N LYS A 112 -6.25 -5.79 5.36
CA LYS A 112 -7.56 -6.04 4.74
C LYS A 112 -7.44 -6.30 3.23
N ASN A 113 -6.64 -5.51 2.53
CA ASN A 113 -6.43 -5.69 1.09
C ASN A 113 -5.76 -7.05 0.80
N TYR A 114 -4.74 -7.41 1.59
CA TYR A 114 -4.10 -8.72 1.48
C TYR A 114 -5.10 -9.87 1.69
N ALA A 115 -5.96 -9.77 2.71
CA ALA A 115 -7.01 -10.77 2.95
C ALA A 115 -8.03 -10.86 1.80
N ILE A 116 -8.36 -9.74 1.15
CA ILE A 116 -9.23 -9.72 -0.04
C ILE A 116 -8.55 -10.42 -1.21
N LEU A 117 -7.28 -10.11 -1.48
CA LEU A 117 -6.51 -10.74 -2.57
C LEU A 117 -6.39 -12.25 -2.36
N ALA A 118 -6.08 -12.70 -1.15
CA ALA A 118 -6.00 -14.13 -0.82
C ALA A 118 -7.35 -14.84 -1.04
N LYS A 119 -8.47 -14.21 -0.68
CA LYS A 119 -9.81 -14.76 -0.95
C LYS A 119 -10.13 -14.82 -2.45
N GLN A 120 -9.74 -13.81 -3.21
CA GLN A 120 -9.93 -13.79 -4.66
C GLN A 120 -9.13 -14.88 -5.35
N GLU A 121 -7.87 -15.08 -4.94
CA GLU A 121 -7.02 -16.14 -5.46
C GLU A 121 -7.58 -17.52 -5.12
N ALA A 122 -8.00 -17.73 -3.88
CA ALA A 122 -8.67 -18.98 -3.48
C ALA A 122 -9.95 -19.24 -4.28
N ALA A 123 -10.74 -18.20 -4.58
CA ALA A 123 -11.94 -18.32 -5.41
C ALA A 123 -11.62 -18.66 -6.88
N LYS A 124 -10.53 -18.11 -7.44
CA LYS A 124 -10.04 -18.47 -8.77
C LYS A 124 -9.59 -19.93 -8.81
N ASN A 125 -8.73 -20.34 -7.88
CA ASN A 125 -8.25 -21.72 -7.79
C ASN A 125 -9.41 -22.71 -7.63
N ARG A 126 -10.44 -22.34 -6.85
CA ARG A 126 -11.65 -23.15 -6.71
C ARG A 126 -12.43 -23.26 -8.02
N THR A 127 -12.56 -22.17 -8.75
CA THR A 127 -13.23 -22.16 -10.06
C THR A 127 -12.49 -23.04 -11.07
N GLU A 128 -11.16 -22.94 -11.12
CA GLU A 128 -10.32 -23.77 -11.98
C GLU A 128 -10.41 -25.25 -11.63
N ALA A 129 -10.38 -25.59 -10.33
CA ALA A 129 -10.55 -26.97 -9.87
C ALA A 129 -11.94 -27.53 -10.22
N LEU A 130 -12.99 -26.71 -10.14
CA LEU A 130 -14.34 -27.10 -10.55
C LEU A 130 -14.42 -27.33 -12.06
N GLN A 131 -13.77 -26.48 -12.86
CA GLN A 131 -13.72 -26.67 -14.31
C GLN A 131 -13.00 -27.96 -14.68
N ALA A 132 -11.84 -28.23 -14.08
CA ALA A 132 -11.11 -29.47 -14.33
C ALA A 132 -11.95 -30.71 -13.97
N ARG A 133 -12.69 -30.66 -12.86
CA ARG A 133 -13.60 -31.73 -12.45
C ARG A 133 -14.78 -31.89 -13.41
N TYR A 134 -15.30 -30.78 -13.93
CA TYR A 134 -16.37 -30.80 -14.92
C TYR A 134 -15.90 -31.47 -16.23
N ASP A 135 -14.72 -31.09 -16.71
CA ASP A 135 -14.12 -31.66 -17.92
C ASP A 135 -13.86 -33.17 -17.76
N GLU A 136 -13.44 -33.61 -16.57
CA GLU A 136 -13.26 -35.04 -16.28
C GLU A 136 -14.60 -35.80 -16.27
N LEU A 137 -15.63 -35.25 -15.63
CA LEU A 137 -16.97 -35.84 -15.63
C LEU A 137 -17.54 -35.95 -17.04
N GLN A 138 -17.33 -34.93 -17.87
CA GLN A 138 -17.79 -34.94 -19.26
C GLN A 138 -17.10 -36.06 -20.07
N ARG A 139 -15.80 -36.29 -19.86
CA ARG A 139 -15.10 -37.43 -20.47
C ARG A 139 -15.63 -38.78 -19.99
N GLN A 140 -15.91 -38.90 -18.70
CA GLN A 140 -16.50 -40.12 -18.14
C GLN A 140 -17.88 -40.37 -18.74
N GLU A 141 -18.70 -39.34 -18.90
CA GLU A 141 -19.99 -39.42 -19.57
C GLU A 141 -19.85 -39.86 -21.03
N ASP A 142 -18.97 -39.24 -21.81
CA ASP A 142 -18.73 -39.59 -23.21
C ASP A 142 -18.24 -41.04 -23.38
N ASP A 143 -17.34 -41.49 -22.51
CA ASP A 143 -16.85 -42.87 -22.53
C ASP A 143 -17.95 -43.87 -22.12
N LEU A 144 -18.80 -43.53 -21.14
CA LEU A 144 -19.96 -44.35 -20.79
C LEU A 144 -20.97 -44.44 -21.93
N LEU A 145 -21.27 -43.31 -22.60
CA LEU A 145 -22.16 -43.28 -23.76
C LEU A 145 -21.62 -44.14 -24.90
N ARG A 146 -20.30 -44.11 -25.13
CA ARG A 146 -19.64 -44.99 -26.11
C ARG A 146 -19.80 -46.46 -25.74
N GLN A 147 -19.51 -46.84 -24.49
CA GLN A 147 -19.66 -48.22 -24.00
C GLN A 147 -21.10 -48.72 -24.11
N VAL A 148 -22.08 -47.89 -23.77
CA VAL A 148 -23.51 -48.20 -23.92
C VAL A 148 -23.87 -48.38 -25.39
N GLY A 149 -23.35 -47.52 -26.28
CA GLY A 149 -23.54 -47.62 -27.72
C GLY A 149 -22.98 -48.92 -28.31
N GLU A 150 -21.77 -49.30 -27.90
CA GLU A 150 -21.12 -50.55 -28.29
C GLU A 150 -21.88 -51.77 -27.76
N ALA A 151 -22.26 -51.79 -26.48
CA ALA A 151 -23.01 -52.88 -25.85
C ALA A 151 -24.41 -53.10 -26.46
N LYS A 152 -25.00 -52.07 -27.09
CA LYS A 152 -26.26 -52.19 -27.84
C LYS A 152 -26.11 -52.84 -29.21
N GLN A 153 -24.91 -52.88 -29.79
CA GLN A 153 -24.67 -53.56 -31.07
C GLN A 153 -24.85 -55.08 -30.90
N PRO A 154 -25.32 -55.79 -31.95
CA PRO A 154 -25.39 -57.25 -31.91
C PRO A 154 -23.97 -57.84 -31.80
N GLY A 155 -23.84 -58.97 -31.11
CA GLY A 155 -22.56 -59.68 -31.03
C GLY A 155 -22.17 -60.35 -32.35
N PRO A 156 -21.05 -61.10 -32.36
CA PRO A 156 -20.53 -61.75 -33.56
C PRO A 156 -21.62 -62.57 -34.27
N ALA A 157 -21.70 -62.41 -35.59
CA ALA A 157 -22.66 -63.12 -36.41
C ALA A 157 -22.20 -64.56 -36.66
N TYR A 158 -23.14 -65.49 -36.70
CA TYR A 158 -22.92 -66.88 -37.06
C TYR A 158 -24.11 -67.41 -37.87
N TYR A 159 -23.88 -68.42 -38.70
CA TYR A 159 -24.96 -69.10 -39.41
C TYR A 159 -25.52 -70.25 -38.56
N GLY A 160 -26.85 -70.38 -38.51
CA GLY A 160 -27.53 -71.40 -37.72
C GLY A 160 -28.97 -71.66 -38.18
N GLY A 161 -29.75 -72.37 -37.37
CA GLY A 161 -31.13 -72.78 -37.68
C GLY A 161 -31.22 -74.13 -38.42
N LYS A 162 -32.46 -74.58 -38.74
CA LYS A 162 -32.73 -75.94 -39.28
C LYS A 162 -31.98 -76.29 -40.56
N ASN A 163 -31.53 -75.31 -41.34
CA ASN A 163 -30.83 -75.49 -42.61
C ASN A 163 -29.47 -74.75 -42.68
N ASN A 164 -28.97 -74.24 -41.55
CA ASN A 164 -27.72 -73.47 -41.47
C ASN A 164 -27.61 -72.26 -42.42
N ARG A 165 -28.74 -71.64 -42.80
CA ARG A 165 -28.78 -70.49 -43.72
C ARG A 165 -29.26 -69.19 -43.06
N THR A 166 -29.66 -69.22 -41.79
CA THR A 166 -30.11 -68.02 -41.07
C THR A 166 -28.92 -67.35 -40.39
N LEU A 167 -28.73 -66.06 -40.64
CA LEU A 167 -27.75 -65.24 -39.93
C LEU A 167 -28.30 -64.90 -38.54
N LEU A 168 -27.62 -65.36 -37.50
CA LEU A 168 -27.94 -65.12 -36.09
C LEU A 168 -26.75 -64.41 -35.42
N HIS A 169 -26.98 -63.84 -34.23
CA HIS A 169 -25.95 -63.12 -33.48
C HIS A 169 -25.80 -63.69 -32.08
N HIS A 170 -24.56 -63.83 -31.61
CA HIS A 170 -24.31 -64.10 -30.20
C HIS A 170 -24.66 -62.86 -29.35
N PRO A 171 -24.97 -63.02 -28.05
CA PRO A 171 -25.06 -61.89 -27.13
C PRO A 171 -23.76 -61.07 -27.14
N ASN A 172 -23.87 -59.74 -27.16
CA ASN A 172 -22.70 -58.88 -27.13
C ASN A 172 -21.97 -59.01 -25.77
N PRO A 173 -20.68 -59.42 -25.75
CA PRO A 173 -19.93 -59.63 -24.51
C PRO A 173 -19.70 -58.34 -23.71
N GLN A 174 -19.77 -57.17 -24.35
CA GLN A 174 -19.62 -55.87 -23.65
C GLN A 174 -20.86 -55.52 -22.81
N LYS A 175 -22.01 -56.16 -23.07
CA LYS A 175 -23.27 -55.88 -22.34
C LYS A 175 -23.20 -56.23 -20.85
N SER A 176 -22.39 -57.22 -20.46
CA SER A 176 -22.17 -57.59 -19.06
C SER A 176 -21.12 -56.71 -18.35
N GLN A 177 -20.42 -55.85 -19.09
CA GLN A 177 -19.38 -54.95 -18.56
C GLN A 177 -19.92 -53.57 -18.22
N LEU A 178 -21.18 -53.27 -18.56
CA LEU A 178 -21.80 -51.99 -18.22
C LEU A 178 -21.96 -51.87 -16.70
N PRO A 179 -21.67 -50.70 -16.12
CA PRO A 179 -21.96 -50.45 -14.72
C PRO A 179 -23.45 -50.65 -14.42
N LEU A 180 -23.76 -51.23 -13.26
CA LEU A 180 -25.12 -51.34 -12.77
C LEU A 180 -25.61 -49.92 -12.45
N LEU A 181 -26.60 -49.44 -13.21
CA LEU A 181 -27.30 -48.18 -12.98
C LEU A 181 -28.40 -48.33 -11.93
#